data_AF-A0A3B0PNT2-F1
#
_entry.id   AF-A0A3B0PNT2-F1
#
_cell.length_a   1.000
_cell.length_b   1.000
_cell.length_c   1.000
_cell.angle_alpha   90.00
_cell.angle_beta   90.00
_cell.angle_gamma   90.00
#
_symmetry.space_group_name_H-M   'P 1'
#
loop_
_entity.id
_entity.type
_entity.pdbx_description
1 polymer ?
#
loop_
_entity_poly.entity_id
_entity_poly.type
_entity_poly.pdbx_seq_one_letter_code
_entity_poly.pdbx_strand_id
1 'polypeptide(L)'
;MFTSYVTLPTHIHTTNRNTLIPVPTTKITVCKTAYFPEISMRFLVFPISGLIFTIFLIYRRFTVMRTAYSILNYTPNKSCADKLCSRLHPKYHIPLIAFGILGGIGLLTPFLIIGAILCLILKILKKLYLFI
;
A
#
# COMPACT_ATOMS: atom_id res chain seq x y z
N MET A 1 14.35 8.61 4.95
CA MET A 1 13.22 9.53 5.24
C MET A 1 12.09 9.26 4.25
N PHE A 2 11.03 8.55 4.66
CA PHE A 2 9.94 8.09 3.77
C PHE A 2 8.81 9.12 3.60
N THR A 3 8.81 10.16 4.42
CA THR A 3 7.93 11.33 4.36
C THR A 3 8.57 12.48 3.61
N SER A 4 7.74 13.29 2.95
CA SER A 4 8.12 14.53 2.28
C SER A 4 7.03 15.56 2.51
N TYR A 5 7.43 16.81 2.71
CA TYR A 5 6.50 17.92 2.67
C TYR A 5 6.08 18.16 1.22
N VAL A 6 4.77 18.30 1.01
CA VAL A 6 4.25 18.73 -0.28
C VAL A 6 3.27 19.87 -0.08
N THR A 7 3.37 20.85 -0.96
CA THR A 7 2.45 21.98 -1.02
C THR A 7 1.38 21.63 -2.04
N LEU A 8 0.14 21.47 -1.59
CA LEU A 8 -1.02 21.40 -2.47
C LEU A 8 -1.31 22.83 -2.95
N PRO A 9 -1.26 23.12 -4.26
CA PRO A 9 -1.60 24.43 -4.79
C PRO A 9 -3.08 24.71 -4.58
N THR A 10 -3.48 25.98 -4.74
CA THR A 10 -4.90 26.36 -4.77
C THR A 10 -5.58 25.65 -5.94
N HIS A 11 -6.68 24.96 -5.66
CA HIS A 11 -7.42 24.20 -6.66
C HIS A 11 -8.90 24.15 -6.32
N ILE A 12 -9.71 23.57 -7.22
CA ILE A 12 -11.17 23.52 -7.07
C ILE A 12 -11.61 22.06 -7.03
N HIS A 13 -12.46 21.72 -6.06
CA HIS A 13 -13.12 20.42 -6.02
C HIS A 13 -14.48 20.51 -6.67
N THR A 14 -14.75 19.61 -7.61
CA THR A 14 -16.10 19.35 -8.14
C THR A 14 -16.76 18.26 -7.31
N THR A 15 -17.81 18.62 -6.58
CA THR A 15 -18.63 17.65 -5.84
C THR A 15 -19.69 17.03 -6.75
N ASN A 16 -20.25 15.88 -6.38
CA ASN A 16 -21.33 15.17 -7.08
C ASN A 16 -22.57 16.02 -7.46
N ARG A 17 -22.72 17.23 -6.89
CA ARG A 17 -23.80 18.17 -7.21
C ARG A 17 -23.37 19.32 -8.13
N ASN A 18 -22.26 19.17 -8.87
CA ASN A 18 -21.62 20.23 -9.67
C ASN A 18 -21.25 21.50 -8.89
N THR A 19 -21.17 21.41 -7.56
CA THR A 19 -20.69 22.52 -6.75
C THR A 19 -19.17 22.58 -6.77
N LEU A 20 -18.66 23.80 -6.97
CA LEU A 20 -17.23 24.12 -6.99
C LEU A 20 -16.82 24.59 -5.60
N ILE A 21 -15.96 23.82 -4.94
CA ILE A 21 -15.43 24.17 -3.62
C ILE A 21 -13.99 24.65 -3.82
N PRO A 22 -13.69 25.93 -3.54
CA PRO A 22 -12.32 26.43 -3.59
C PRO A 22 -11.52 25.84 -2.44
N VAL A 23 -10.34 25.30 -2.76
CA VAL A 23 -9.44 24.67 -1.81
C VAL A 23 -8.18 25.53 -1.68
N PRO A 24 -7.87 26.03 -0.48
CA PRO A 24 -6.70 26.87 -0.26
C PRO A 24 -5.40 26.06 -0.36
N THR A 25 -4.31 26.77 -0.60
CA THR A 25 -2.95 26.23 -0.56
C THR A 25 -2.67 25.66 0.82
N THR A 26 -2.27 24.38 0.89
CA THR A 26 -1.97 23.72 2.17
C THR A 26 -0.66 22.96 2.07
N LYS A 27 0.18 23.09 3.11
CA LYS A 27 1.40 22.30 3.26
C LYS A 27 1.11 21.10 4.14
N ILE A 28 1.33 19.90 3.60
CA ILE A 28 1.07 18.66 4.32
C ILE A 28 2.27 17.72 4.24
N THR A 29 2.43 16.93 5.29
CA THR A 29 3.41 15.86 5.32
C THR A 29 2.79 14.60 4.74
N VAL A 30 3.32 14.14 3.61
CA VAL A 30 2.83 12.95 2.90
C VAL A 30 3.99 11.99 2.70
N CYS A 31 3.73 10.69 2.66
CA CYS A 31 4.80 9.77 2.27
C CYS A 31 4.96 9.67 0.74
N LYS A 32 6.20 9.49 0.31
CA LYS A 32 6.59 9.43 -1.11
C LYS A 32 5.86 8.32 -1.88
N THR A 33 5.48 7.24 -1.20
CA THR A 33 4.77 6.10 -1.80
C THR A 33 3.30 6.38 -2.12
N ALA A 34 2.69 7.48 -1.66
CA ALA A 34 1.33 7.86 -2.14
C ALA A 34 1.40 8.66 -3.44
N TYR A 35 2.56 9.27 -3.69
CA TYR A 35 2.82 9.99 -4.93
C TYR A 35 3.13 9.04 -6.08
N PHE A 36 3.80 7.93 -5.78
CA PHE A 36 4.28 6.97 -6.78
C PHE A 36 3.77 5.55 -6.46
N PRO A 37 2.47 5.28 -6.66
CA PRO A 37 1.88 3.96 -6.39
C PRO A 37 2.56 2.84 -7.22
N GLU A 38 3.04 3.15 -8.42
CA GLU A 38 3.71 2.19 -9.32
C GLU A 38 4.99 1.61 -8.71
N ILE A 39 5.78 2.43 -8.01
CA ILE A 39 7.03 1.98 -7.38
C ILE A 39 6.70 1.04 -6.22
N SER A 40 5.69 1.37 -5.41
CA SER A 40 5.21 0.52 -4.32
C SER A 40 4.65 -0.82 -4.81
N MET A 41 4.00 -0.85 -5.97
CA MET A 41 3.43 -2.09 -6.54
C MET A 41 4.49 -3.15 -6.81
N ARG A 42 5.71 -2.77 -7.20
CA ARG A 42 6.80 -3.74 -7.46
C ARG A 42 7.23 -4.50 -6.20
N PHE A 43 7.19 -3.85 -5.04
CA PHE A 43 7.56 -4.48 -3.76
C PHE A 43 6.45 -5.37 -3.19
N LEU A 44 5.20 -5.13 -3.60
CA LEU A 44 4.02 -5.89 -3.15
C LEU A 44 3.94 -7.29 -3.76
N VAL A 45 4.71 -7.57 -4.82
CA VAL A 45 4.73 -8.87 -5.52
C VAL A 45 5.72 -9.85 -4.87
N PHE A 46 6.57 -9.45 -3.94
CA PHE A 46 7.45 -10.40 -3.25
C PHE A 46 6.76 -11.01 -2.02
N PRO A 47 6.98 -12.29 -1.69
CA PRO A 47 6.21 -12.96 -0.63
C PRO A 47 6.40 -12.31 0.75
N ILE A 48 7.60 -12.44 1.32
CA ILE A 48 7.90 -11.93 2.67
C ILE A 48 7.95 -10.39 2.67
N SER A 49 8.66 -9.80 1.71
CA SER A 49 8.81 -8.35 1.66
C SER A 49 7.51 -7.64 1.27
N GLY A 50 6.63 -8.24 0.48
CA GLY A 50 5.31 -7.70 0.16
C GLY A 50 4.39 -7.68 1.37
N LEU A 51 4.43 -8.71 2.22
CA LEU A 51 3.73 -8.72 3.52
C LEU A 51 4.25 -7.63 4.45
N ILE A 52 5.57 -7.53 4.62
CA ILE A 52 6.21 -6.48 5.44
C ILE A 52 5.84 -5.09 4.90
N PHE A 53 5.89 -4.91 3.59
CA PHE A 53 5.53 -3.65 2.95
C PHE A 53 4.04 -3.33 3.13
N THR A 54 3.17 -4.33 3.19
CA THR A 54 1.74 -4.15 3.46
C THR A 54 1.50 -3.65 4.88
N ILE A 55 2.20 -4.21 5.89
CA ILE A 55 2.18 -3.70 7.27
C ILE A 55 2.60 -2.23 7.29
N PHE A 56 3.65 -1.88 6.55
CA PHE A 56 4.10 -0.50 6.42
C PHE A 56 3.05 0.41 5.78
N LEU A 57 2.35 -0.04 4.73
CA LEU A 57 1.26 0.71 4.09
C LEU A 57 0.06 0.93 5.03
N ILE A 58 -0.27 -0.07 5.85
CA ILE A 58 -1.33 0.00 6.87
C ILE A 58 -0.93 1.02 7.94
N TYR A 59 0.25 0.86 8.54
CA TYR A 59 0.77 1.79 9.55
C TYR A 59 0.69 3.24 9.05
N ARG A 60 1.21 3.46 7.85
CA ARG A 60 1.23 4.76 7.19
C ARG A 60 -0.17 5.38 7.01
N ARG A 61 -1.16 4.58 6.63
CA ARG A 61 -2.54 5.05 6.45
C ARG A 61 -3.12 5.54 7.78
N PHE A 62 -2.92 4.77 8.84
CA PHE A 62 -3.52 5.05 10.15
C PHE A 62 -2.78 6.11 10.97
N THR A 63 -1.48 6.31 10.73
CA THR A 63 -0.68 7.31 11.44
C THR A 63 -0.46 8.55 10.58
N VAL A 64 0.41 8.46 9.56
CA VAL A 64 0.89 9.64 8.82
C VAL A 64 -0.21 10.32 8.02
N MET A 65 -0.99 9.55 7.25
CA MET A 65 -2.04 10.15 6.43
C MET A 65 -3.22 10.64 7.28
N ARG A 66 -3.50 9.99 8.42
CA ARG A 66 -4.51 10.46 9.37
C ARG A 66 -4.15 11.84 9.92
N THR A 67 -2.89 12.05 10.31
CA THR A 67 -2.40 13.36 10.76
C THR A 67 -2.43 14.40 9.64
N ALA A 68 -2.07 14.02 8.41
CA ALA A 68 -2.17 14.92 7.27
C ALA A 68 -3.63 15.33 7.01
N TYR A 69 -4.58 14.39 7.04
CA TYR A 69 -6.00 14.67 6.85
C TYR A 69 -6.62 15.46 8.00
N SER A 70 -6.13 15.34 9.23
CA SER A 70 -6.64 16.18 10.33
C SER A 70 -6.27 17.65 10.18
N ILE A 71 -5.22 17.98 9.41
CA ILE A 71 -4.83 19.36 9.11
C ILE A 71 -5.66 19.92 7.93
N LEU A 72 -6.22 19.04 7.11
CA LEU A 72 -7.03 19.39 5.96
C LEU A 72 -8.49 19.58 6.39
N ASN A 73 -9.04 20.78 6.17
CA ASN A 73 -10.48 21.02 6.36
C ASN A 73 -11.37 20.41 5.26
N TYR A 74 -10.80 19.54 4.43
CA TYR A 74 -11.46 18.92 3.28
C TYR A 74 -10.91 17.53 3.02
N THR A 75 -11.70 16.68 2.36
CA THR A 75 -11.23 15.36 1.90
C THR A 75 -10.68 15.49 0.47
N PRO A 76 -9.48 14.99 0.17
CA PRO A 76 -8.98 14.97 -1.21
C PRO A 76 -9.97 14.26 -2.14
N ASN A 77 -10.16 14.75 -3.37
CA ASN A 77 -11.12 14.22 -4.34
C ASN A 77 -10.40 13.45 -5.47
N LYS A 78 -10.85 12.22 -5.76
CA LYS A 78 -10.27 11.35 -6.80
C LYS A 78 -10.36 11.98 -8.20
N SER A 79 -11.39 12.80 -8.43
CA SER A 79 -11.66 13.44 -9.73
C SER A 79 -11.11 14.87 -9.80
N CYS A 80 -10.27 15.27 -8.85
CA CYS A 80 -9.65 16.58 -8.85
C CYS A 80 -8.72 16.73 -10.07
N ALA A 81 -8.78 17.88 -10.74
CA ALA A 81 -7.86 18.22 -11.83
C ALA A 81 -6.39 18.26 -11.35
N ASP A 82 -6.19 18.61 -10.08
CA ASP A 82 -4.89 18.53 -9.44
C ASP A 82 -4.51 17.05 -9.19
N LYS A 83 -3.44 16.61 -9.87
CA LYS A 83 -2.93 15.23 -9.79
C LYS A 83 -2.44 14.87 -8.38
N LEU A 84 -2.00 15.85 -7.59
CA LEU A 84 -1.51 15.62 -6.24
C LEU A 84 -2.68 15.36 -5.29
N CYS A 85 -3.70 16.19 -5.35
CA CYS A 85 -4.92 16.02 -4.58
C CYS A 85 -5.64 14.70 -4.92
N SER A 86 -5.76 14.39 -6.21
CA SER A 86 -6.41 13.13 -6.64
C SER A 86 -5.67 11.89 -6.18
N ARG A 87 -4.34 11.84 -6.27
CA ARG A 87 -3.53 10.70 -5.79
C ARG A 87 -3.59 10.51 -4.27
N LEU A 88 -3.87 11.58 -3.53
CA LEU A 88 -4.09 11.52 -2.09
C LEU A 88 -5.45 10.95 -1.69
N HIS A 89 -6.34 10.65 -2.63
CA HIS A 89 -7.66 10.16 -2.27
C HIS A 89 -7.59 8.82 -1.49
N PRO A 90 -8.29 8.68 -0.34
CA PRO A 90 -8.15 7.53 0.55
C PRO A 90 -8.52 6.17 -0.10
N LYS A 91 -9.32 6.19 -1.17
CA LYS A 91 -9.71 5.01 -1.94
C LYS A 91 -8.53 4.28 -2.60
N TYR A 92 -7.43 4.96 -2.92
CA TYR A 92 -6.27 4.32 -3.56
C TYR A 92 -5.48 3.39 -2.63
N HIS A 93 -5.65 3.50 -1.32
CA HIS A 93 -4.95 2.64 -0.37
C HIS A 93 -5.55 1.23 -0.23
N ILE A 94 -6.86 1.08 -0.43
CA ILE A 94 -7.57 -0.19 -0.30
C ILE A 94 -7.05 -1.24 -1.30
N PRO A 95 -7.01 -0.96 -2.63
CA PRO A 95 -6.52 -1.93 -3.59
C PRO A 95 -5.04 -2.23 -3.35
N LEU A 96 -4.23 -1.25 -2.95
CA LEU A 96 -2.80 -1.42 -2.69
C LEU A 96 -2.53 -2.41 -1.54
N ILE A 97 -3.30 -2.31 -0.46
CA ILE A 97 -3.23 -3.25 0.68
C ILE A 97 -3.71 -4.63 0.25
N ALA A 98 -4.82 -4.71 -0.50
CA ALA A 98 -5.37 -5.97 -0.98
C ALA A 98 -4.36 -6.72 -1.90
N PHE A 99 -3.73 -6.01 -2.84
CA PHE A 99 -2.68 -6.57 -3.69
C PHE A 99 -1.48 -7.09 -2.89
N GLY A 100 -1.10 -6.41 -1.82
CA GLY A 100 0.00 -6.84 -0.96
C GLY A 100 -0.29 -8.09 -0.15
N ILE A 101 -1.50 -8.18 0.40
CA ILE A 101 -1.95 -9.37 1.13
C ILE A 101 -2.09 -10.55 0.17
N LEU A 102 -2.80 -10.37 -0.95
CA LEU A 102 -3.02 -11.44 -1.93
C LEU A 102 -1.73 -11.87 -2.63
N GLY A 103 -0.88 -10.92 -3.03
CA GLY A 103 0.41 -11.20 -3.64
C GLY A 103 1.38 -11.87 -2.66
N GLY A 104 1.46 -11.35 -1.43
CA GLY A 104 2.31 -11.89 -0.38
C GLY A 104 1.94 -13.33 0.02
N ILE A 105 0.67 -13.56 0.39
CA ILE A 105 0.16 -14.88 0.78
C ILE A 105 0.12 -15.84 -0.42
N GLY A 106 -0.31 -15.35 -1.58
CA GLY A 106 -0.41 -16.14 -2.80
C GLY A 106 0.93 -16.74 -3.22
N LEU A 107 2.03 -15.98 -3.13
CA LEU A 107 3.36 -16.47 -3.41
C LEU A 107 3.98 -17.28 -2.27
N LEU A 108 3.61 -17.02 -1.01
CA LEU A 108 4.09 -17.85 0.11
C LEU A 108 3.59 -19.29 0.01
N THR A 109 2.38 -19.48 -0.53
CA THR A 109 1.71 -20.78 -0.64
C THR A 109 2.50 -21.83 -1.45
N PRO A 110 2.96 -21.57 -2.70
CA PRO A 110 3.77 -22.53 -3.44
C PRO A 110 5.12 -22.83 -2.76
N PHE A 111 5.76 -21.84 -2.11
CA PHE A 111 6.98 -22.08 -1.35
C PHE A 111 6.76 -23.02 -0.16
N LEU A 112 5.66 -22.86 0.57
CA LEU A 112 5.30 -23.77 1.67
C LEU A 112 5.02 -25.18 1.18
N ILE A 113 4.34 -25.34 0.04
CA ILE A 113 4.07 -26.65 -0.57
C ILE A 113 5.38 -27.35 -0.94
N ILE A 114 6.30 -26.66 -1.63
CA ILE A 114 7.60 -27.22 -2.01
C ILE A 114 8.40 -27.62 -0.76
N GLY A 115 8.43 -26.75 0.27
CA GLY A 115 9.12 -27.04 1.53
C GLY A 115 8.53 -28.25 2.27
N ALA A 116 7.21 -28.38 2.29
CA ALA A 116 6.53 -29.53 2.90
C ALA A 116 6.85 -30.84 2.17
N ILE A 117 6.85 -30.83 0.84
CA ILE A 117 7.21 -31.99 0.02
C ILE A 117 8.65 -32.42 0.28
N LEU A 118 9.61 -31.47 0.30
CA LEU A 118 11.01 -31.74 0.62
C LEU A 118 11.18 -32.37 2.01
N CYS A 119 10.47 -31.85 3.02
CA CYS A 119 10.48 -32.41 4.37
C CYS A 119 9.93 -33.84 4.41
N LEU A 120 8.87 -34.15 3.64
CA LEU A 120 8.33 -35.51 3.52
C LEU A 120 9.33 -36.45 2.86
N ILE A 121 9.97 -36.04 1.77
CA ILE A 121 10.99 -36.83 1.06
C ILE A 121 12.16 -37.15 2.00
N LEU A 122 12.67 -36.15 2.74
CA LEU A 122 13.75 -36.35 3.71
C LEU A 122 13.34 -37.29 4.84
N LYS A 123 12.11 -37.20 5.35
CA LYS A 123 11.60 -38.13 6.36
C LYS A 123 11.53 -39.56 5.84
N ILE A 124 11.06 -39.76 4.61
CA ILE A 124 11.00 -41.08 3.97
C ILE A 124 12.41 -41.63 3.78
N LEU A 125 13.32 -40.85 3.19
CA LEU A 125 14.73 -41.23 3.00
C LEU A 125 15.40 -41.59 4.33
N LYS A 126 15.22 -40.80 5.38
CA LYS A 126 15.78 -41.08 6.71
C LYS A 126 15.23 -42.36 7.30
N LYS A 127 13.93 -42.65 7.10
CA LYS A 127 13.29 -43.89 7.55
C LYS A 127 13.78 -45.10 6.76
N LEU A 128 14.05 -44.93 5.46
CA LEU A 128 14.54 -45.98 4.56
C LEU A 128 16.02 -46.30 4.83
N TYR A 129 16.84 -45.28 5.11
CA TYR A 129 18.25 -45.43 5.48
C TYR A 129 18.42 -46.09 6.86
N LEU A 130 17.46 -45.91 7.78
CA LEU A 130 17.45 -46.60 9.09
C LEU A 130 17.04 -48.09 9.00
N PHE A 131 16.53 -48.52 7.85
CA PHE A 131 16.01 -49.87 7.64
C PHE A 131 16.97 -50.79 6.85
N ILE A 132 18.02 -50.20 6.27
CA ILE A 132 19.16 -50.87 5.61
C ILE A 132 20.32 -50.94 6.59
#